data_AF-A0A7S4HXF3-F1
#
_entry.id   AF-A0A7S4HXF3-F1
#
_cell.length_a   1.000
_cell.length_b   1.000
_cell.length_c   1.000
_cell.angle_alpha   90.00
_cell.angle_beta   90.00
_cell.angle_gamma   90.00
#
_symmetry.space_group_name_H-M   'P 1'
#
loop_
_entity.id
_entity.type
_entity.pdbx_description
1 polymer ?
#
loop_
_entity_poly.entity_id
_entity_poly.type
_entity_poly.pdbx_seq_one_letter_code
_entity_poly.pdbx_strand_id
1 'polypeptide(L)'
;RNLLQQNPFDAGIDPLRLRVRQQYEEILFSAYDYALRNDVEQMLWKTVFYKPIEAYRRRIREYANAGSRGNNDAQVKMTHYCKLFRDFLADASLFYQNLIQKLHNTFYLPSVQKTIEGTEFLVHTSPPNAQETNEQTPQEEHKSIHSCYRCYIFLGDLTRYHRDLHEEKERNTWVNAYTYYQKAMFLLPENGNPHNQMAVLATYHEDEFESVYRYYRSLAVRKPFQTARDNLAVLFDKNRKRNDNLAERISHLAAQIGKRNGKGKGKRGNTAQNQEILKCFLRGFVRLHGI
;
A
#
# COMPACT_ATOMS: atom_id res chain seq x y z
N ARG A 1 13.04 10.76 -24.00
CA ARG A 1 13.54 9.36 -24.00
C ARG A 1 14.83 9.16 -23.19
N ASN A 2 15.79 10.11 -23.17
CA ASN A 2 17.09 9.94 -22.48
C ASN A 2 17.06 9.97 -20.93
N LEU A 3 16.18 10.76 -20.31
CA LEU A 3 16.07 10.81 -18.83
C LEU A 3 15.70 9.47 -18.18
N LEU A 4 15.09 8.56 -18.95
CA LEU A 4 14.63 7.27 -18.44
C LEU A 4 15.74 6.22 -18.32
N GLN A 5 16.90 6.46 -18.92
CA GLN A 5 18.06 5.55 -18.98
C GLN A 5 19.26 6.08 -18.19
N GLN A 6 19.25 7.35 -17.82
CA GLN A 6 20.35 8.01 -17.10
C GLN A 6 20.25 7.76 -15.59
N ASN A 7 21.40 7.78 -14.91
CA ASN A 7 21.47 7.54 -13.48
C ASN A 7 20.84 8.74 -12.74
N PRO A 8 19.81 8.56 -11.91
CA PRO A 8 19.06 9.66 -11.30
C PRO A 8 19.89 10.48 -10.28
N PHE A 9 21.12 10.08 -9.99
CA PHE A 9 22.05 10.80 -9.11
C PHE A 9 23.07 11.65 -9.87
N ASP A 10 23.04 11.67 -11.21
CA ASP A 10 23.95 12.49 -11.99
C ASP A 10 23.54 13.97 -11.87
N ALA A 11 24.51 14.88 -11.64
CA ALA A 11 24.25 16.28 -11.30
C ALA A 11 23.37 17.05 -12.33
N GLY A 12 23.40 16.66 -13.60
CA GLY A 12 22.59 17.27 -14.66
C GLY A 12 21.13 16.79 -14.72
N ILE A 13 20.78 15.72 -13.99
CA ILE A 13 19.47 15.08 -14.09
C ILE A 13 18.43 15.79 -13.23
N ASP A 14 18.83 16.29 -12.06
CA ASP A 14 17.94 16.97 -11.13
C ASP A 14 17.28 18.22 -11.76
N PRO A 15 18.01 19.16 -12.39
CA PRO A 15 17.40 20.31 -13.06
C PRO A 15 16.45 19.90 -14.20
N LEU A 16 16.82 18.89 -14.99
CA LEU A 16 15.99 18.37 -16.07
C LEU A 16 14.70 17.75 -15.53
N ARG A 17 14.79 16.99 -14.44
CA ARG A 17 13.64 16.37 -13.77
C ARG A 17 12.67 17.42 -13.24
N LEU A 18 13.19 18.50 -12.64
CA LEU A 18 12.37 19.61 -12.16
C LEU A 18 11.67 20.35 -13.32
N ARG A 19 12.36 20.55 -14.45
CA ARG A 19 11.75 21.12 -15.66
C ARG A 19 10.64 20.22 -16.23
N VAL A 20 10.86 18.91 -16.28
CA VAL A 20 9.84 17.94 -16.71
C VAL A 20 8.64 17.95 -15.75
N ARG A 21 8.87 18.06 -14.43
CA ARG A 21 7.80 18.21 -13.43
C ARG A 21 6.93 19.43 -13.72
N GLN A 22 7.55 20.58 -13.95
CA GLN A 22 6.85 21.84 -14.29
C GLN A 22 6.05 21.71 -15.58
N GLN A 23 6.62 21.14 -16.64
CA GLN A 23 5.92 20.97 -17.91
C GLN A 23 4.70 20.06 -17.79
N TYR A 24 4.80 18.96 -17.04
CA TYR A 24 3.64 18.10 -16.80
C TYR A 24 2.55 18.79 -15.98
N GLU A 25 2.94 19.59 -14.98
CA GLU A 25 2.00 20.43 -14.23
C GLU A 25 1.32 21.46 -15.14
N GLU A 26 2.07 22.17 -15.97
CA GLU A 26 1.53 23.14 -16.94
C GLU A 26 0.53 22.48 -17.90
N ILE A 27 0.85 21.30 -18.44
CA ILE A 27 -0.06 20.54 -19.32
C ILE A 27 -1.34 20.16 -18.58
N LEU A 28 -1.24 19.74 -17.32
CA LEU A 28 -2.39 19.36 -16.51
C LEU A 28 -3.40 20.52 -16.35
N PHE A 29 -2.91 21.76 -16.17
CA PHE A 29 -3.78 22.92 -15.99
C PHE A 29 -4.17 23.64 -17.28
N SER A 30 -3.31 23.64 -18.31
CA SER A 30 -3.59 24.31 -19.58
C SER A 30 -4.42 23.45 -20.55
N ALA A 31 -4.31 22.13 -20.47
CA ALA A 31 -4.94 21.19 -21.40
C ALA A 31 -5.42 19.93 -20.67
N TYR A 32 -6.30 20.11 -19.67
CA TYR A 32 -6.73 19.03 -18.77
C TYR A 32 -7.26 17.78 -19.50
N ASP A 33 -8.12 17.95 -20.52
CA ASP A 33 -8.66 16.81 -21.27
C ASP A 33 -7.60 16.02 -22.02
N TYR A 34 -6.58 16.70 -22.54
CA TYR A 34 -5.43 16.04 -23.13
C TYR A 34 -4.63 15.31 -22.05
N ALA A 35 -4.41 15.94 -20.89
CA ALA A 35 -3.69 15.35 -19.77
C ALA A 35 -4.35 14.05 -19.30
N LEU A 36 -5.67 14.07 -19.13
CA LEU A 36 -6.46 12.92 -18.70
C LEU A 36 -6.40 11.77 -19.72
N ARG A 37 -6.59 12.06 -21.02
CA ARG A 37 -6.57 11.05 -22.09
C ARG A 37 -5.21 10.39 -22.28
N ASN A 38 -4.13 11.10 -21.96
CA ASN A 38 -2.76 10.63 -22.15
C ASN A 38 -2.08 10.22 -20.83
N ASP A 39 -2.83 10.10 -19.73
CA ASP A 39 -2.32 9.68 -18.42
C ASP A 39 -1.11 10.53 -17.96
N VAL A 40 -1.16 11.84 -18.18
CA VAL A 40 -0.04 12.76 -17.88
C VAL A 40 0.39 12.67 -16.42
N GLU A 41 -0.54 12.60 -15.47
CA GLU A 41 -0.20 12.49 -14.05
C GLU A 41 0.51 11.17 -13.74
N GLN A 42 0.14 10.09 -14.42
CA GLN A 42 0.79 8.78 -14.27
C GLN A 42 2.19 8.79 -14.87
N MET A 43 2.39 9.47 -16.00
CA MET A 43 3.71 9.67 -16.63
C MET A 43 4.62 10.55 -15.77
N LEU A 44 4.06 11.62 -15.20
CA LEU A 44 4.71 12.48 -14.21
C LEU A 44 5.19 11.64 -13.03
N TRP A 45 4.29 10.90 -12.38
CA TRP A 45 4.63 10.00 -11.27
C TRP A 45 5.76 9.04 -11.64
N LYS A 46 5.61 8.31 -12.75
CA LYS A 46 6.59 7.29 -13.18
C LYS A 46 7.96 7.88 -13.46
N THR A 47 8.02 9.01 -14.16
CA THR A 47 9.25 9.60 -14.67
C THR A 47 9.98 10.42 -13.62
N VAL A 48 9.25 11.27 -12.90
CA VAL A 48 9.81 12.24 -11.97
C VAL A 48 9.99 11.67 -10.57
N PHE A 49 9.17 10.72 -10.15
CA PHE A 49 9.18 10.26 -8.75
C PHE A 49 9.52 8.78 -8.61
N TYR A 50 8.72 7.90 -9.21
CA TYR A 50 8.83 6.45 -8.98
C TYR A 50 10.19 5.87 -9.41
N LYS A 51 10.72 6.28 -10.56
CA LYS A 51 12.05 5.81 -11.02
C LYS A 51 13.18 6.24 -10.08
N PRO A 52 13.30 7.54 -9.70
CA PRO A 52 14.24 7.96 -8.67
C PRO A 52 14.06 7.23 -7.33
N ILE A 53 12.81 7.03 -6.88
CA ILE A 53 12.50 6.26 -5.65
C ILE A 53 13.13 4.86 -5.74
N GLU A 54 12.89 4.12 -6.82
CA GLU A 54 13.44 2.78 -6.99
C GLU A 54 14.98 2.77 -7.08
N ALA A 55 15.59 3.82 -7.64
CA ALA A 55 17.04 3.96 -7.63
C ALA A 55 17.60 4.20 -6.23
N TYR A 56 16.98 5.08 -5.44
CA TYR A 56 17.36 5.32 -4.03
C TYR A 56 17.25 4.02 -3.23
N ARG A 57 16.10 3.35 -3.30
CA ARG A 57 15.86 2.08 -2.59
C ARG A 57 16.90 1.02 -2.95
N ARG A 58 17.29 0.93 -4.22
CA ARG A 58 18.32 -0.02 -4.68
C ARG A 58 19.68 0.30 -4.08
N ARG A 59 20.14 1.57 -4.17
CA ARG A 59 21.41 2.00 -3.58
C ARG A 59 21.47 1.78 -2.08
N ILE A 60 20.39 2.08 -1.37
CA ILE A 60 20.30 1.90 0.07
C ILE A 60 20.43 0.41 0.43
N ARG A 61 19.74 -0.48 -0.28
CA ARG A 61 19.89 -1.95 -0.08
C ARG A 61 21.30 -2.44 -0.40
N GLU A 62 21.91 -1.95 -1.48
CA GLU A 62 23.29 -2.30 -1.85
C GLU A 62 24.28 -1.95 -0.74
N TYR A 63 24.20 -0.73 -0.21
CA TYR A 63 25.10 -0.29 0.86
C TYR A 63 24.76 -0.90 2.22
N ALA A 64 23.49 -1.14 2.53
CA ALA A 64 23.09 -1.88 3.74
C ALA A 64 23.71 -3.28 3.77
N ASN A 65 23.60 -4.02 2.67
CA ASN A 65 24.18 -5.37 2.54
C ASN A 65 25.71 -5.36 2.65
N ALA A 66 26.38 -4.34 2.11
CA ALA A 66 27.83 -4.19 2.23
C ALA A 66 28.26 -3.78 3.65
N GLY A 67 27.48 -2.92 4.31
CA GLY A 67 27.69 -2.49 5.70
C GLY A 67 27.56 -3.64 6.69
N SER A 68 26.57 -4.53 6.52
CA SER A 68 26.43 -5.75 7.33
C SER A 68 27.62 -6.71 7.25
N ARG A 69 28.49 -6.57 6.23
CA ARG A 69 29.74 -7.34 6.08
C ARG A 69 30.96 -6.63 6.69
N GLY A 70 30.75 -5.60 7.50
CA GLY A 70 31.82 -4.88 8.21
C GLY A 70 32.46 -3.72 7.42
N ASN A 71 31.85 -3.28 6.30
CA ASN A 71 32.37 -2.14 5.55
C ASN A 71 31.83 -0.81 6.10
N ASN A 72 32.65 -0.11 6.89
CA ASN A 72 32.30 1.17 7.50
C ASN A 72 32.02 2.29 6.47
N ASP A 73 32.71 2.32 5.33
CA ASP A 73 32.44 3.30 4.25
C ASP A 73 31.05 3.07 3.63
N ALA A 74 30.64 1.81 3.48
CA ALA A 74 29.30 1.48 3.02
C ALA A 74 28.21 1.95 4.01
N GLN A 75 28.45 1.88 5.32
CA GLN A 75 27.52 2.38 6.33
C GLN A 75 27.33 3.90 6.25
N VAL A 76 28.43 4.65 6.02
CA VAL A 76 28.40 6.10 5.83
C VAL A 76 27.62 6.46 4.56
N LYS A 77 27.90 5.76 3.45
CA LYS A 77 27.16 5.94 2.19
C LYS A 77 25.68 5.60 2.32
N MET A 78 25.34 4.51 3.01
CA MET A 78 23.95 4.14 3.30
C MET A 78 23.23 5.29 4.02
N THR A 79 23.83 5.80 5.10
CA THR A 79 23.28 6.92 5.87
C THR A 79 23.08 8.17 5.00
N HIS A 80 24.06 8.48 4.15
CA HIS A 80 23.98 9.59 3.21
C HIS A 80 22.81 9.44 2.23
N TYR A 81 22.66 8.28 1.57
CA TYR A 81 21.56 8.03 0.65
C TYR A 81 20.19 7.98 1.34
N CYS A 82 20.11 7.48 2.58
CA CYS A 82 18.88 7.54 3.38
C CYS A 82 18.45 9.00 3.63
N LYS A 83 19.41 9.91 3.91
CA LYS A 83 19.11 11.34 4.06
C LYS A 83 18.60 11.94 2.74
N LEU A 84 19.34 11.77 1.65
CA LEU A 84 18.93 12.30 0.34
C LEU A 84 17.55 11.80 -0.09
N PHE A 85 17.27 10.52 0.16
CA PHE A 85 15.99 9.93 -0.19
C PHE A 85 14.85 10.48 0.68
N ARG A 86 15.09 10.73 1.97
CA ARG A 86 14.12 11.40 2.85
C ARG A 86 13.77 12.80 2.35
N ASP A 87 14.78 13.59 2.01
CA ASP A 87 14.63 14.94 1.48
C ASP A 87 13.85 14.91 0.15
N PHE A 88 14.16 13.94 -0.73
CA PHE A 88 13.44 13.72 -1.98
C PHE A 88 11.96 13.37 -1.76
N LEU A 89 11.65 12.48 -0.83
CA LEU A 89 10.27 12.11 -0.51
C LEU A 89 9.48 13.27 0.12
N ALA A 90 10.13 14.11 0.92
CA ALA A 90 9.54 15.31 1.48
C ALA A 90 9.18 16.34 0.40
N ASP A 91 10.10 16.63 -0.54
CA ASP A 91 9.81 17.51 -1.69
C ASP A 91 8.68 16.94 -2.57
N ALA A 92 8.69 15.64 -2.85
CA ALA A 92 7.64 14.98 -3.60
C ALA A 92 6.27 15.07 -2.88
N SER A 93 6.25 14.91 -1.56
CA SER A 93 5.02 15.01 -0.77
C SER A 93 4.46 16.44 -0.81
N LEU A 94 5.32 17.45 -0.64
CA LEU A 94 4.95 18.86 -0.73
C LEU A 94 4.40 19.19 -2.12
N PHE A 95 5.03 18.70 -3.17
CA PHE A 95 4.56 18.88 -4.55
C PHE A 95 3.11 18.38 -4.73
N TYR A 96 2.81 17.13 -4.33
CA TYR A 96 1.46 16.59 -4.50
C TYR A 96 0.42 17.22 -3.58
N GLN A 97 0.80 17.63 -2.36
CA GLN A 97 -0.07 18.42 -1.48
C GLN A 97 -0.44 19.77 -2.12
N ASN A 98 0.56 20.50 -2.64
CA ASN A 98 0.34 21.76 -3.35
C ASN A 98 -0.47 21.56 -4.63
N LEU A 99 -0.25 20.46 -5.35
CA LEU A 99 -1.00 20.13 -6.55
C LEU A 99 -2.49 19.90 -6.24
N ILE A 100 -2.82 19.21 -5.16
CA ILE A 100 -4.21 19.04 -4.70
C ILE A 100 -4.83 20.41 -4.37
N GLN A 101 -4.12 21.27 -3.64
CA GLN A 101 -4.63 22.60 -3.30
C GLN A 101 -4.88 23.44 -4.56
N LYS A 102 -3.95 23.39 -5.52
CA LYS A 102 -4.08 24.10 -6.79
C LYS A 102 -5.24 23.56 -7.63
N LEU A 103 -5.39 22.23 -7.73
CA LEU A 103 -6.54 21.59 -8.39
C LEU A 103 -7.86 22.02 -7.74
N HIS A 104 -7.94 22.00 -6.40
CA HIS A 104 -9.12 22.42 -5.65
C HIS A 104 -9.45 23.90 -5.92
N ASN A 105 -8.46 24.80 -5.89
CA ASN A 105 -8.67 26.23 -6.11
C ASN A 105 -9.03 26.56 -7.56
N THR A 106 -8.43 25.86 -8.54
CA THR A 106 -8.65 26.12 -9.97
C THR A 106 -9.99 25.57 -10.45
N PHE A 107 -10.38 24.38 -9.99
CA PHE A 107 -11.58 23.70 -10.49
C PHE A 107 -12.76 23.74 -9.51
N TYR A 108 -12.60 24.33 -8.32
CA TYR A 108 -13.58 24.37 -7.23
C TYR A 108 -14.17 23.00 -6.91
N LEU A 109 -13.56 22.29 -5.94
CA LEU A 109 -13.92 20.90 -5.62
C LEU A 109 -14.47 20.75 -4.20
N PRO A 110 -15.79 20.90 -3.97
CA PRO A 110 -16.40 20.75 -2.65
C PRO A 110 -16.14 19.39 -2.01
N SER A 111 -16.17 18.32 -2.81
CA SER A 111 -15.85 16.96 -2.35
C SER A 111 -14.41 16.83 -1.86
N VAL A 112 -13.46 17.57 -2.44
CA VAL A 112 -12.06 17.59 -2.01
C VAL A 112 -11.87 18.45 -0.75
N GLN A 113 -12.67 19.49 -0.54
CA GLN A 113 -12.58 20.32 0.67
C GLN A 113 -12.67 19.49 1.94
N LYS A 114 -13.62 18.55 2.01
CA LYS A 114 -13.77 17.59 3.13
C LYS A 114 -12.53 16.74 3.37
N THR A 115 -11.79 16.41 2.30
CA THR A 115 -10.52 15.67 2.40
C THR A 115 -9.34 16.53 2.84
N ILE A 116 -9.41 17.85 2.65
CA ILE A 116 -8.38 18.81 3.09
C ILE A 116 -8.58 19.19 4.56
N GLU A 117 -9.81 19.51 4.97
CA GLU A 117 -10.17 19.99 6.31
C GLU A 117 -10.00 18.96 7.43
N GLY A 118 -9.91 17.67 7.08
CA GLY A 118 -9.49 16.63 8.01
C GLY A 118 -10.45 16.42 9.18
N THR A 119 -11.63 15.88 8.91
CA THR A 119 -12.54 15.37 9.95
C THR A 119 -12.93 13.92 9.66
N GLU A 120 -12.60 13.06 10.62
CA GLU A 120 -13.10 11.69 10.86
C GLU A 120 -13.76 10.95 9.68
N PHE A 121 -12.93 10.32 8.83
CA PHE A 121 -13.36 9.41 7.75
C PHE A 121 -13.97 8.08 8.25
N LEU A 122 -14.40 8.00 9.51
CA LEU A 122 -14.91 6.80 10.17
C LEU A 122 -16.34 7.00 10.70
N VAL A 123 -17.28 7.37 9.84
CA VAL A 123 -18.70 7.07 10.11
C VAL A 123 -19.37 6.69 8.80
N HIS A 124 -20.06 5.54 8.81
CA HIS A 124 -21.04 5.16 7.80
C HIS A 124 -21.86 6.38 7.38
N THR A 125 -21.63 6.88 6.17
CA THR A 125 -22.42 7.96 5.63
C THR A 125 -22.98 7.52 4.29
N SER A 126 -24.30 7.35 4.31
CA SER A 126 -25.18 7.29 3.15
C SER A 126 -24.83 8.37 2.13
N PRO A 127 -25.26 8.22 0.86
CA PRO A 127 -24.92 9.17 -0.19
C PRO A 127 -25.35 10.58 0.22
N PRO A 128 -24.53 11.63 0.01
CA PRO A 128 -24.97 12.98 0.27
C PRO A 128 -26.12 13.31 -0.68
N ASN A 129 -27.25 13.76 -0.14
CA ASN A 129 -28.26 14.46 -0.91
C ASN A 129 -27.58 15.63 -1.63
N ALA A 130 -27.71 15.66 -2.96
CA ALA A 130 -27.24 16.74 -3.80
C ALA A 130 -27.98 18.02 -3.40
N GLN A 131 -27.28 18.97 -2.78
CA GLN A 131 -27.70 20.36 -2.75
C GLN A 131 -26.89 21.12 -3.77
N GLU A 132 -27.64 21.74 -4.69
CA GLU A 132 -27.19 22.53 -5.81
C GLU A 132 -26.44 23.77 -5.33
N THR A 133 -25.18 23.93 -5.73
CA THR A 133 -24.57 25.26 -5.89
C THR A 133 -23.56 25.28 -7.05
N ASN A 134 -23.80 26.27 -7.91
CA ASN A 134 -23.00 26.84 -8.98
C ASN A 134 -22.72 26.03 -10.26
N GLU A 135 -22.89 26.72 -11.40
CA GLU A 135 -22.85 26.26 -12.79
C GLU A 135 -21.44 25.81 -13.26
N GLN A 136 -20.87 24.79 -12.63
CA GLN A 136 -19.87 23.94 -13.27
C GLN A 136 -20.57 22.67 -13.73
N THR A 137 -20.29 22.25 -14.97
CA THR A 137 -20.93 21.03 -15.47
C THR A 137 -20.48 19.84 -14.62
N PRO A 138 -21.37 18.90 -14.23
CA PRO A 138 -21.03 17.71 -13.43
C PRO A 138 -19.85 16.88 -13.95
N GLN A 139 -19.45 17.11 -15.21
CA GLN A 139 -18.37 16.46 -15.91
C GLN A 139 -16.98 17.08 -15.62
N GLU A 140 -16.89 18.37 -15.31
CA GLU A 140 -15.63 19.05 -14.97
C GLU A 140 -15.20 18.76 -13.52
N GLU A 141 -16.17 18.65 -12.62
CA GLU A 141 -15.94 18.19 -11.24
C GLU A 141 -15.40 16.76 -11.21
N HIS A 142 -16.03 15.83 -11.94
CA HIS A 142 -15.60 14.42 -12.02
C HIS A 142 -14.17 14.25 -12.53
N LYS A 143 -13.78 15.09 -13.49
CA LYS A 143 -12.45 15.08 -14.09
C LYS A 143 -11.40 15.44 -13.05
N SER A 144 -11.48 16.62 -12.47
CA SER A 144 -10.49 17.12 -11.52
C SER A 144 -10.44 16.32 -10.20
N ILE A 145 -11.56 15.70 -9.77
CA ILE A 145 -11.58 14.68 -8.69
C ILE A 145 -10.63 13.52 -9.00
N HIS A 146 -10.54 13.08 -10.26
CA HIS A 146 -9.66 11.98 -10.65
C HIS A 146 -8.18 12.31 -10.45
N SER A 147 -7.77 13.55 -10.72
CA SER A 147 -6.40 14.00 -10.47
C SER A 147 -6.09 14.07 -8.96
N CYS A 148 -7.01 14.60 -8.15
CA CYS A 148 -6.88 14.61 -6.68
C CYS A 148 -6.79 13.19 -6.10
N TYR A 149 -7.62 12.27 -6.61
CA TYR A 149 -7.55 10.85 -6.30
C TYR A 149 -6.15 10.27 -6.56
N ARG A 150 -5.58 10.50 -7.76
CA ARG A 150 -4.22 10.04 -8.10
C ARG A 150 -3.17 10.63 -7.16
N CYS A 151 -3.25 11.94 -6.87
CA CYS A 151 -2.36 12.59 -5.92
C CYS A 151 -2.40 11.93 -4.55
N TYR A 152 -3.59 11.59 -4.04
CA TYR A 152 -3.72 10.87 -2.76
C TYR A 152 -3.15 9.45 -2.79
N ILE A 153 -3.30 8.71 -3.90
CA ILE A 153 -2.60 7.42 -4.08
C ILE A 153 -1.09 7.62 -3.98
N PHE A 154 -0.54 8.61 -4.69
CA PHE A 154 0.90 8.88 -4.70
C PHE A 154 1.41 9.35 -3.33
N LEU A 155 0.65 10.17 -2.60
CA LEU A 155 0.98 10.57 -1.22
C LEU A 155 0.99 9.38 -0.25
N GLY A 156 0.04 8.45 -0.41
CA GLY A 156 0.04 7.19 0.33
C GLY A 156 1.28 6.32 0.02
N ASP A 157 1.69 6.25 -1.24
CA ASP A 157 2.90 5.54 -1.64
C ASP A 157 4.18 6.23 -1.11
N LEU A 158 4.26 7.56 -1.17
CA LEU A 158 5.40 8.35 -0.69
C LEU A 158 5.60 8.18 0.82
N THR A 159 4.52 8.27 1.60
CA THR A 159 4.56 8.02 3.06
C THR A 159 4.94 6.58 3.37
N ARG A 160 4.48 5.61 2.56
CA ARG A 160 4.91 4.22 2.68
C ARG A 160 6.43 4.08 2.43
N TYR A 161 6.96 4.66 1.37
CA TYR A 161 8.39 4.57 1.06
C TYR A 161 9.28 5.31 2.05
N HIS A 162 8.81 6.42 2.62
CA HIS A 162 9.55 7.13 3.68
C HIS A 162 9.79 6.21 4.87
N ARG A 163 8.81 5.36 5.18
CA ARG A 163 8.92 4.44 6.29
C ARG A 163 9.82 3.22 6.00
N ASP A 164 9.89 2.73 4.77
CA ASP A 164 10.82 1.65 4.39
C ASP A 164 12.31 1.97 4.74
N LEU A 165 12.62 3.21 5.14
CA LEU A 165 13.94 3.69 5.58
C LEU A 165 14.20 3.62 7.09
N HIS A 166 13.16 3.45 7.89
CA HIS A 166 13.29 3.34 9.34
C HIS A 166 12.99 1.89 9.75
N GLU A 167 13.82 1.30 10.61
CA GLU A 167 13.60 -0.06 11.13
C GLU A 167 12.68 -0.08 12.36
N GLU A 168 12.39 1.08 12.96
CA GLU A 168 11.72 1.19 14.27
C GLU A 168 10.23 0.84 14.24
N LYS A 169 9.87 -0.31 14.82
CA LYS A 169 8.53 -0.91 14.82
C LYS A 169 7.55 -0.18 15.74
N GLU A 170 7.22 1.08 15.46
CA GLU A 170 6.13 1.74 16.18
C GLU A 170 4.75 1.23 15.73
N ARG A 171 3.76 1.30 16.61
CA ARG A 171 2.42 0.71 16.38
C ARG A 171 1.56 1.52 15.41
N ASN A 172 1.86 2.80 15.22
CA ASN A 172 1.09 3.75 14.39
C ASN A 172 1.77 4.09 13.05
N THR A 173 2.68 3.24 12.59
CA THR A 173 3.65 3.54 11.55
C THR A 173 3.07 3.84 10.16
N TRP A 174 1.87 3.35 9.83
CA TRP A 174 1.28 3.51 8.49
C TRP A 174 0.03 4.39 8.47
N VAL A 175 -0.29 5.08 9.56
CA VAL A 175 -1.50 5.91 9.70
C VAL A 175 -1.60 6.97 8.62
N ASN A 176 -0.48 7.63 8.28
CA ASN A 176 -0.47 8.65 7.23
C ASN A 176 -0.76 8.05 5.84
N ALA A 177 -0.13 6.91 5.52
CA ALA A 177 -0.38 6.23 4.25
C ALA A 177 -1.84 5.76 4.15
N TYR A 178 -2.35 5.15 5.23
CA TYR A 178 -3.73 4.71 5.33
C TYR A 178 -4.71 5.88 5.18
N THR A 179 -4.47 7.00 5.87
CA THR A 179 -5.28 8.23 5.76
C THR A 179 -5.33 8.73 4.31
N TYR A 180 -4.20 8.75 3.60
CA TYR A 180 -4.20 9.16 2.19
C TYR A 180 -4.97 8.18 1.30
N TYR A 181 -4.85 6.87 1.51
CA TYR A 181 -5.65 5.90 0.78
C TYR A 181 -7.15 5.99 1.11
N GLN A 182 -7.52 6.35 2.34
CA GLN A 182 -8.92 6.64 2.70
C GLN A 182 -9.44 7.88 1.97
N LYS A 183 -8.65 8.96 1.91
CA LYS A 183 -9.02 10.15 1.14
C LYS A 183 -9.19 9.83 -0.35
N ALA A 184 -8.32 9.01 -0.93
CA ALA A 184 -8.49 8.51 -2.30
C ALA A 184 -9.77 7.67 -2.45
N MET A 185 -10.04 6.75 -1.52
CA MET A 185 -11.26 5.92 -1.54
C MET A 185 -12.53 6.77 -1.41
N PHE A 186 -12.51 7.85 -0.63
CA PHE A 186 -13.63 8.77 -0.51
C PHE A 186 -13.93 9.49 -1.83
N LEU A 187 -12.89 9.93 -2.55
CA LEU A 187 -13.04 10.61 -3.83
C LEU A 187 -13.48 9.69 -4.97
N LEU A 188 -13.07 8.42 -4.95
CA LEU A 188 -13.37 7.47 -6.04
C LEU A 188 -13.65 6.06 -5.49
N PRO A 189 -14.80 5.85 -4.81
CA PRO A 189 -15.11 4.60 -4.10
C PRO A 189 -15.30 3.40 -5.02
N GLU A 190 -15.56 3.62 -6.31
CA GLU A 190 -15.67 2.55 -7.30
C GLU A 190 -14.33 1.89 -7.66
N ASN A 191 -13.20 2.51 -7.33
CA ASN A 191 -11.89 2.08 -7.78
C ASN A 191 -11.27 1.16 -6.74
N GLY A 192 -10.82 -0.02 -7.17
CA GLY A 192 -10.27 -1.03 -6.27
C GLY A 192 -8.88 -0.71 -5.73
N ASN A 193 -8.12 0.21 -6.34
CA ASN A 193 -6.72 0.44 -6.00
C ASN A 193 -6.50 0.89 -4.54
N PRO A 194 -7.24 1.85 -3.94
CA PRO A 194 -7.07 2.21 -2.54
C PRO A 194 -7.25 1.02 -1.58
N HIS A 195 -8.22 0.13 -1.87
CA HIS A 195 -8.40 -1.10 -1.12
C HIS A 195 -7.18 -2.03 -1.24
N ASN A 196 -6.61 -2.21 -2.43
CA ASN A 196 -5.38 -2.97 -2.61
C ASN A 196 -4.21 -2.37 -1.79
N GLN A 197 -4.06 -1.05 -1.79
CA GLN A 197 -2.99 -0.40 -1.05
C GLN A 197 -3.16 -0.53 0.47
N MET A 198 -4.38 -0.39 1.00
CA MET A 198 -4.68 -0.64 2.41
C MET A 198 -4.45 -2.11 2.79
N ALA A 199 -4.77 -3.06 1.90
CA ALA A 199 -4.46 -4.47 2.11
C ALA A 199 -2.95 -4.71 2.26
N VAL A 200 -2.12 -4.07 1.43
CA VAL A 200 -0.65 -4.11 1.57
C VAL A 200 -0.21 -3.59 2.94
N LEU A 201 -0.78 -2.47 3.42
CA LEU A 201 -0.46 -1.97 4.77
C LEU A 201 -0.85 -2.97 5.87
N ALA A 202 -2.03 -3.60 5.76
CA ALA A 202 -2.46 -4.64 6.69
C ALA A 202 -1.48 -5.83 6.73
N THR A 203 -0.89 -6.21 5.59
CA THR A 203 0.14 -7.26 5.58
C THR A 203 1.42 -6.88 6.35
N TYR A 204 1.78 -5.60 6.44
CA TYR A 204 2.92 -5.14 7.23
C TYR A 204 2.68 -5.22 8.74
N HIS A 205 1.41 -5.22 9.15
CA HIS A 205 0.99 -5.43 10.53
C HIS A 205 0.63 -6.88 10.86
N GLU A 206 0.83 -7.81 9.91
CA GLU A 206 0.42 -9.20 10.03
C GLU A 206 -1.10 -9.37 10.30
N ASP A 207 -1.92 -8.38 9.90
CA ASP A 207 -3.38 -8.48 9.95
C ASP A 207 -3.89 -9.21 8.69
N GLU A 208 -3.95 -10.53 8.79
CA GLU A 208 -4.41 -11.41 7.71
C GLU A 208 -5.90 -11.23 7.40
N PHE A 209 -6.71 -10.93 8.41
CA PHE A 209 -8.15 -10.72 8.22
C PHE A 209 -8.41 -9.44 7.43
N GLU A 210 -7.81 -8.32 7.86
CA GLU A 210 -7.97 -7.05 7.13
C GLU A 210 -7.36 -7.14 5.73
N SER A 211 -6.19 -7.76 5.56
CA SER A 211 -5.60 -7.90 4.23
C SER A 211 -6.47 -8.71 3.26
N VAL A 212 -7.03 -9.85 3.69
CA VAL A 212 -7.98 -10.63 2.85
C VAL A 212 -9.23 -9.82 2.54
N TYR A 213 -9.84 -9.20 3.56
CA TYR A 213 -11.03 -8.38 3.38
C TYR A 213 -10.79 -7.25 2.37
N ARG A 214 -9.69 -6.51 2.51
CA ARG A 214 -9.35 -5.38 1.64
C ARG A 214 -9.00 -5.82 0.23
N TYR A 215 -8.24 -6.90 0.04
CA TYR A 215 -8.01 -7.42 -1.32
C TYR A 215 -9.32 -7.90 -1.97
N TYR A 216 -10.22 -8.56 -1.23
CA TYR A 216 -11.53 -8.91 -1.75
C TYR A 216 -12.34 -7.66 -2.16
N ARG A 217 -12.39 -6.64 -1.29
CA ARG A 217 -13.03 -5.35 -1.59
C ARG A 217 -12.43 -4.67 -2.82
N SER A 218 -11.13 -4.80 -3.04
CA SER A 218 -10.44 -4.30 -4.24
C SER A 218 -10.95 -4.94 -5.54
N LEU A 219 -11.44 -6.18 -5.47
CA LEU A 219 -12.04 -6.90 -6.60
C LEU A 219 -13.56 -6.72 -6.69
N ALA A 220 -14.23 -6.52 -5.55
CA ALA A 220 -15.68 -6.40 -5.41
C ALA A 220 -16.18 -4.94 -5.52
N VAL A 221 -15.61 -4.18 -6.45
CA VAL A 221 -16.04 -2.82 -6.78
C VAL A 221 -16.23 -2.69 -8.29
N ARG A 222 -16.85 -1.59 -8.74
CA ARG A 222 -17.19 -1.37 -10.16
C ARG A 222 -15.97 -1.29 -11.07
N LYS A 223 -14.82 -0.82 -10.58
CA LYS A 223 -13.52 -0.83 -11.29
C LYS A 223 -12.50 -1.66 -10.50
N PRO A 224 -12.50 -2.99 -10.64
CA PRO A 224 -11.60 -3.88 -9.91
C PRO A 224 -10.12 -3.58 -10.14
N PHE A 225 -9.29 -3.75 -9.11
CA PHE A 225 -7.84 -3.72 -9.28
C PHE A 225 -7.27 -5.15 -9.36
N GLN A 226 -6.98 -5.59 -10.58
CA GLN A 226 -6.78 -7.01 -10.87
C GLN A 226 -5.59 -7.65 -10.11
N THR A 227 -4.55 -6.87 -9.79
CA THR A 227 -3.39 -7.32 -9.01
C THR A 227 -3.79 -7.88 -7.63
N ALA A 228 -4.92 -7.45 -7.07
CA ALA A 228 -5.41 -7.98 -5.79
C ALA A 228 -5.70 -9.49 -5.84
N ARG A 229 -6.04 -10.03 -7.03
CA ARG A 229 -6.25 -11.48 -7.21
C ARG A 229 -4.97 -12.27 -6.99
N ASP A 230 -3.86 -11.82 -7.57
CA ASP A 230 -2.56 -12.47 -7.42
C ASP A 230 -2.05 -12.34 -5.98
N ASN A 231 -2.27 -11.18 -5.36
CA ASN A 231 -1.93 -10.96 -3.95
C ASN A 231 -2.72 -11.91 -3.01
N LEU A 232 -4.02 -12.13 -3.27
CA LEU A 232 -4.83 -13.11 -2.53
C LEU A 232 -4.33 -14.53 -2.73
N ALA A 233 -3.97 -14.90 -3.97
CA ALA A 233 -3.43 -16.23 -4.25
C ALA A 233 -2.15 -16.49 -3.44
N VAL A 234 -1.24 -15.51 -3.40
CA VAL A 234 -0.01 -15.58 -2.59
C VAL A 234 -0.32 -15.68 -1.09
N LEU A 235 -1.29 -14.90 -0.60
CA LEU A 235 -1.68 -14.92 0.81
C LEU A 235 -2.28 -16.27 1.22
N PHE A 236 -3.19 -16.82 0.42
CA PHE A 236 -3.78 -18.14 0.70
C PHE A 236 -2.77 -19.29 0.58
N ASP A 237 -1.81 -19.21 -0.34
CA ASP A 237 -0.74 -20.20 -0.43
C ASP A 237 0.16 -20.18 0.81
N LYS A 238 0.53 -18.99 1.31
CA LYS A 238 1.27 -18.83 2.57
C LYS A 238 0.49 -19.40 3.76
N ASN A 239 -0.81 -19.11 3.83
CA ASN A 239 -1.69 -19.60 4.88
C ASN A 239 -1.80 -21.14 4.87
N ARG A 240 -2.00 -21.74 3.70
CA ARG A 240 -2.03 -23.20 3.52
C ARG A 240 -0.74 -23.86 4.04
N LYS A 241 0.42 -23.36 3.62
CA LYS A 241 1.73 -23.87 4.08
C LYS A 241 1.89 -23.77 5.60
N ARG A 242 1.45 -22.66 6.20
CA ARG A 242 1.48 -22.48 7.66
C ARG A 242 0.59 -23.50 8.38
N ASN A 243 -0.61 -23.75 7.85
CA ASN A 243 -1.55 -24.72 8.39
C ASN A 243 -1.06 -26.17 8.26
N ASP A 244 -0.44 -26.53 7.12
CA ASP A 244 0.18 -27.84 6.93
C ASP A 244 1.32 -28.07 7.96
N ASN A 245 2.20 -27.09 8.13
CA ASN A 245 3.27 -27.13 9.13
C ASN A 245 2.72 -27.26 10.57
N LEU A 246 1.61 -26.59 10.88
CA LEU A 246 0.96 -26.69 12.18
C LEU A 246 0.39 -28.10 12.41
N ALA A 247 -0.25 -28.69 11.40
CA ALA A 247 -0.78 -30.05 11.46
C ALA A 247 0.33 -31.09 11.66
N GLU A 248 1.49 -30.92 11.02
CA GLU A 248 2.67 -31.76 11.24
C GLU A 248 3.20 -31.64 12.67
N ARG A 249 3.35 -30.41 13.19
CA ARG A 249 3.79 -30.17 14.57
C ARG A 249 2.86 -30.84 15.58
N ILE A 250 1.54 -30.66 15.42
CA ILE A 250 0.54 -31.30 16.29
C ILE A 250 0.67 -32.83 16.23
N SER A 251 0.88 -33.40 15.04
CA SER A 251 1.07 -34.84 14.86
C SER A 251 2.34 -35.36 15.56
N HIS A 252 3.46 -34.63 15.46
CA HIS A 252 4.70 -34.95 16.17
C HIS A 252 4.55 -34.87 17.70
N LEU A 253 3.91 -33.82 18.20
CA LEU A 253 3.61 -33.65 19.64
C LEU A 253 2.74 -34.80 20.17
N ALA A 254 1.68 -35.19 19.43
CA ALA A 254 0.82 -36.30 19.80
C ALA A 254 1.59 -37.64 19.86
N ALA A 255 2.52 -37.89 18.92
CA ALA A 255 3.35 -39.08 18.91
C ALA A 255 4.35 -39.12 20.10
N GLN A 256 4.90 -37.98 20.50
CA GLN A 256 5.79 -37.89 21.67
C GLN A 256 5.05 -38.15 22.99
N ILE A 257 3.82 -37.65 23.13
CA ILE A 257 2.97 -37.91 24.31
C ILE A 257 2.58 -39.40 24.39
N GLY A 258 2.23 -40.03 23.26
CA GLY A 258 1.94 -41.46 23.19
C GLY A 258 3.12 -42.35 23.61
N LYS A 259 4.36 -41.93 23.33
CA LYS A 259 5.58 -42.63 23.79
C LYS A 259 5.85 -42.46 25.28
N ARG A 260 5.53 -41.31 25.89
CA ARG A 260 5.70 -41.06 27.34
C ARG A 260 4.70 -41.83 28.20
N ASN A 261 3.46 -42.01 27.74
CA ASN A 261 2.42 -42.76 28.46
C ASN A 261 2.51 -44.29 28.27
N GLY A 262 3.44 -44.77 27.43
CA GLY A 262 3.69 -46.20 27.18
C GLY A 262 4.32 -46.99 28.33
N LYS A 263 4.54 -46.39 29.51
CA LYS A 263 5.02 -47.09 30.72
C LYS A 263 3.93 -47.37 31.77
N GLY A 264 2.67 -47.00 31.54
CA GLY A 264 1.55 -47.32 32.44
C GLY A 264 0.50 -48.21 31.76
N LYS A 265 0.36 -49.47 32.22
CA LYS A 265 -0.78 -50.33 31.85
C LYS A 265 -2.09 -49.67 32.32
N GLY A 266 -2.92 -49.18 31.41
CA GLY A 266 -4.30 -48.79 31.73
C GLY A 266 -5.07 -48.05 30.63
N LYS A 267 -6.14 -48.69 30.12
CA LYS A 267 -7.23 -48.16 29.25
C LYS A 267 -6.85 -47.68 27.83
N ARG A 268 -6.70 -48.66 26.92
CA ARG A 268 -6.46 -48.50 25.46
C ARG A 268 -7.70 -48.13 24.60
N GLY A 269 -8.86 -47.84 25.19
CA GLY A 269 -10.11 -47.73 24.43
C GLY A 269 -10.47 -46.34 23.88
N ASN A 270 -9.97 -45.24 24.44
CA ASN A 270 -10.56 -43.91 24.20
C ASN A 270 -9.61 -42.88 23.56
N THR A 271 -8.31 -43.16 23.51
CA THR A 271 -7.30 -42.16 23.10
C THR A 271 -7.26 -41.96 21.58
N ALA A 272 -7.39 -43.03 20.79
CA ALA A 272 -7.38 -42.95 19.34
C ALA A 272 -8.64 -42.25 18.80
N GLN A 273 -9.80 -42.54 19.39
CA GLN A 273 -11.06 -41.89 19.04
C GLN A 273 -11.06 -40.41 19.41
N ASN A 274 -10.53 -40.04 20.58
CA ASN A 274 -10.40 -38.64 20.98
C ASN A 274 -9.39 -37.87 20.11
N GLN A 275 -8.32 -38.52 19.64
CA GLN A 275 -7.38 -37.90 18.69
C GLN A 275 -8.02 -37.66 17.32
N GLU A 276 -8.85 -38.59 16.84
CA GLU A 276 -9.53 -38.43 15.56
C GLU A 276 -10.65 -37.38 15.63
N ILE A 277 -11.39 -37.34 16.74
CA ILE A 277 -12.38 -36.29 17.01
C ILE A 277 -11.70 -34.91 17.08
N LEU A 278 -10.54 -34.80 17.75
CA LEU A 278 -9.80 -33.54 17.82
C LEU A 278 -9.26 -33.11 16.44
N LYS A 279 -8.78 -34.05 15.61
CA LYS A 279 -8.37 -33.76 14.23
C LYS A 279 -9.53 -33.31 13.36
N CYS A 280 -10.69 -33.97 13.46
CA CYS A 280 -11.91 -33.59 12.75
C CYS A 280 -12.42 -32.23 13.22
N PHE A 281 -12.40 -31.97 14.53
CA PHE A 281 -12.75 -30.67 15.09
C PHE A 281 -11.82 -29.57 14.61
N LEU A 282 -10.49 -29.76 14.66
CA LEU A 282 -9.54 -28.76 14.21
C LEU A 282 -9.63 -28.51 12.69
N ARG A 283 -9.83 -29.56 11.88
CA ARG A 283 -10.10 -29.40 10.44
C ARG A 283 -11.41 -28.66 10.17
N GLY A 284 -12.46 -28.97 10.92
CA GLY A 284 -13.75 -28.30 10.84
C GLY A 284 -13.65 -26.83 11.24
N PHE A 285 -13.00 -26.56 12.38
CA PHE A 285 -12.78 -25.23 12.92
C PHE A 285 -11.97 -24.34 11.97
N VAL A 286 -10.87 -24.86 11.42
CA VAL A 286 -10.04 -24.16 10.42
C VAL A 286 -10.84 -23.90 9.14
N ARG A 287 -11.65 -24.86 8.68
CA ARG A 287 -12.48 -24.71 7.47
C ARG A 287 -13.67 -23.77 7.66
N LEU A 288 -14.25 -23.70 8.85
CA LEU A 288 -15.42 -22.87 9.16
C LEU A 288 -15.04 -21.43 9.52
N HIS A 289 -13.86 -21.23 10.13
CA HIS A 289 -13.42 -19.93 10.63
C HIS A 289 -12.32 -19.27 9.79
N GLY A 290 -11.82 -19.93 8.74
CA GLY A 290 -10.96 -19.30 7.73
C GLY A 290 -9.71 -18.63 8.30
N ILE A 291 -9.07 -19.27 9.28
CA ILE A 291 -7.75 -18.89 9.83
C ILE A 291 -6.65 -19.77 9.23
#